data_AF-A0AAU1LJ58-F1
#
_entry.id   AF-A0AAU1LJ58-F1
#
_cell.length_a   1.000
_cell.length_b   1.000
_cell.length_c   1.000
_cell.angle_alpha   90.00
_cell.angle_beta   90.00
_cell.angle_gamma   90.00
#
_symmetry.space_group_name_H-M   'P 1'
#
loop_
_entity.id
_entity.type
_entity.pdbx_description
1 polymer ?
#
loop_
_entity_poly.entity_id
_entity_poly.type
_entity_poly.pdbx_seq_one_letter_code
_entity_poly.pdbx_strand_id
1 'polypeptide(L)'
;MAGDDAAPLVVGARCEDQLDGTRGYGVQPPHPDNPRFLSEQLPLKAVDLLNSGRPAEDWHYSDPKIFPDTARAAADIQRAVREGTYRYRPGGAFGEAVHEARERARWGDTDAAWQVLRTAIPSWEALGPGHIAPVGLLADPLLAPVLTAERRLELLRTPRGGESGPAPAPAGDRNPDGLSWLVRPGGLRPWQTSVSDYRMILVEGVAPDELPALLGSEPGTVLSPPLRQWDVTRHHRSGQRVFSSYDDRALLSVGRVGPGWSFAFEQDPSAGFDTARFVSPAPAASVGGGRAIVIWHEWRGGTPVFHVSAAEGGMPRYAFTIRGGTLEATAGAVPAELAPPALGFDAPDADGQAAAAARALDAIARLHGVTVPRLSLTEGRLHTFESLSWSRPPGPGETYTTISIG
;
A
#
# COMPACT_ATOMS: atom_id res chain seq x y z
N MET A 1 3.00 5.49 -74.03
CA MET A 1 2.03 6.55 -74.37
C MET A 1 0.69 6.06 -73.84
N ALA A 2 0.37 6.34 -72.57
CA ALA A 2 -0.30 7.55 -72.07
C ALA A 2 -1.82 7.46 -72.34
N GLY A 3 -2.73 7.62 -71.38
CA GLY A 3 -2.59 8.04 -69.98
C GLY A 3 -3.76 7.53 -69.13
N ASP A 4 -3.42 7.38 -67.85
CA ASP A 4 -4.28 7.06 -66.72
C ASP A 4 -4.69 8.41 -66.11
N ASP A 5 -5.98 8.74 -66.09
CA ASP A 5 -6.47 10.05 -65.65
C ASP A 5 -7.23 9.89 -64.32
N ALA A 6 -6.44 9.76 -63.25
CA ALA A 6 -6.90 9.89 -61.88
C ALA A 6 -6.92 11.37 -61.50
N ALA A 7 -8.12 11.95 -61.39
CA ALA A 7 -8.31 13.27 -60.80
C ALA A 7 -8.15 13.22 -59.27
N PRO A 8 -7.28 14.04 -58.67
CA PRO A 8 -7.06 14.07 -57.22
C PRO A 8 -8.10 14.99 -56.56
N LEU A 9 -8.83 14.45 -55.58
CA LEU A 9 -9.65 15.24 -54.66
C LEU A 9 -8.74 15.93 -53.63
N VAL A 10 -8.54 17.22 -53.84
CA VAL A 10 -7.87 18.16 -52.95
C VAL A 10 -8.69 18.30 -51.66
N VAL A 11 -8.18 17.79 -50.55
CA VAL A 11 -8.53 18.27 -49.20
C VAL A 11 -7.26 18.88 -48.61
N GLY A 12 -7.11 20.18 -48.85
CA GLY A 12 -6.12 20.99 -48.14
C GLY A 12 -6.63 21.30 -46.74
N ALA A 13 -6.07 20.63 -45.74
CA ALA A 13 -5.98 21.15 -44.39
C ALA A 13 -4.54 20.92 -43.92
N ARG A 14 -3.76 21.99 -43.98
CA ARG A 14 -2.37 22.04 -43.50
C ARG A 14 -2.33 21.58 -42.04
N CYS A 15 -1.63 20.49 -41.79
CA CYS A 15 -1.31 19.97 -40.46
C CYS A 15 0.19 20.21 -40.16
N GLU A 16 0.66 21.41 -40.46
CA GLU A 16 2.04 21.85 -40.22
C GLU A 16 1.97 23.26 -39.63
N ASP A 17 1.88 23.32 -38.29
CA ASP A 17 2.39 24.43 -37.46
C ASP A 17 2.03 24.15 -35.99
N GLN A 18 2.65 23.15 -35.35
CA GLN A 18 2.68 23.15 -33.86
C GLN A 18 3.69 22.20 -33.21
N LEU A 19 4.67 21.69 -33.95
CA LEU A 19 5.68 20.80 -33.40
C LEU A 19 7.06 21.17 -33.96
N ASP A 20 7.53 22.36 -33.62
CA ASP A 20 8.97 22.60 -33.61
C ASP A 20 9.36 23.26 -32.29
N GLY A 21 10.24 22.57 -31.57
CA GLY A 21 10.61 22.90 -30.22
C GLY A 21 11.64 24.03 -30.16
N THR A 22 11.54 24.87 -29.15
CA THR A 22 12.63 25.23 -28.23
C THR A 22 12.15 26.32 -27.27
N ARG A 23 12.41 26.13 -25.97
CA ARG A 23 12.40 27.13 -24.87
C ARG A 23 11.64 28.43 -25.17
N GLY A 24 10.34 28.47 -24.91
CA GLY A 24 9.58 29.70 -25.03
C GLY A 24 8.15 29.55 -24.50
N TYR A 25 7.77 30.48 -23.64
CA TYR A 25 6.41 30.85 -23.26
C TYR A 25 5.39 30.57 -24.37
N GLY A 26 4.37 29.74 -24.11
CA GLY A 26 3.37 29.41 -25.13
C GLY A 26 2.21 28.50 -24.73
N VAL A 27 2.15 28.01 -23.49
CA VAL A 27 0.89 27.50 -22.93
C VAL A 27 0.47 28.50 -21.89
N GLN A 28 -0.46 29.39 -22.24
CA GLN A 28 -1.10 30.23 -21.24
C GLN A 28 -1.66 29.27 -20.18
N PRO A 29 -1.23 29.35 -18.91
CA PRO A 29 -1.78 28.49 -17.88
C PRO A 29 -3.31 28.65 -17.92
N PRO A 30 -4.09 27.55 -17.83
CA PRO A 30 -5.54 27.63 -17.92
C PRO A 30 -6.03 28.67 -16.92
N HIS A 31 -7.01 29.47 -17.35
CA HIS A 31 -7.54 30.55 -16.52
C HIS A 31 -7.85 30.02 -15.11
N PRO A 32 -7.37 30.67 -14.05
CA PRO A 32 -7.45 30.14 -12.69
C PRO A 32 -8.90 29.82 -12.27
N ASP A 33 -9.88 30.62 -12.71
CA ASP A 33 -11.32 30.35 -12.47
C ASP A 33 -11.90 29.17 -13.27
N ASN A 34 -11.09 28.47 -14.05
CA ASN A 34 -11.52 27.28 -14.76
C ASN A 34 -11.67 26.13 -13.75
N PRO A 35 -12.87 25.56 -13.54
CA PRO A 35 -13.06 24.45 -12.61
C PRO A 35 -12.18 23.23 -12.96
N ARG A 36 -11.80 23.05 -14.23
CA ARG A 36 -10.83 22.02 -14.67
C ARG A 36 -9.44 22.22 -14.06
N PHE A 37 -9.01 23.48 -13.94
CA PHE A 37 -7.69 23.77 -13.40
C PHE A 37 -7.60 23.35 -11.94
N LEU A 38 -8.60 23.72 -11.13
CA LEU A 38 -8.63 23.41 -9.71
C LEU A 38 -8.80 21.91 -9.42
N SER A 39 -9.68 21.20 -10.13
CA SER A 39 -9.98 19.79 -9.80
C SER A 39 -9.02 18.76 -10.44
N GLU A 40 -8.46 19.06 -11.61
CA GLU A 40 -7.65 18.10 -12.38
C GLU A 40 -6.16 18.43 -12.38
N GLN A 41 -5.80 19.67 -12.72
CA GLN A 41 -4.41 20.02 -13.04
C GLN A 41 -3.61 20.50 -11.82
N LEU A 42 -4.20 21.37 -11.01
CA LEU A 42 -3.56 21.94 -9.84
C LEU A 42 -3.12 20.87 -8.83
N PRO A 43 -3.95 19.87 -8.45
CA PRO A 43 -3.56 18.85 -7.49
C PRO A 43 -2.37 18.03 -8.00
N LEU A 44 -2.34 17.70 -9.29
CA LEU A 44 -1.23 16.97 -9.90
C LEU A 44 0.05 17.80 -9.92
N LYS A 45 -0.04 19.09 -10.29
CA LYS A 45 1.11 20.00 -10.23
C LYS A 45 1.65 20.16 -8.80
N ALA A 46 0.78 20.18 -7.80
CA ALA A 46 1.18 20.23 -6.40
C ALA A 46 1.93 18.94 -5.99
N VAL A 47 1.46 17.76 -6.44
CA VAL A 47 2.17 16.48 -6.23
C VAL A 47 3.56 16.49 -6.89
N ASP A 48 3.66 16.95 -8.13
CA ASP A 48 4.94 17.04 -8.86
C ASP A 48 5.92 17.98 -8.16
N LEU A 49 5.45 19.14 -7.67
CA LEU A 49 6.28 20.07 -6.92
C LEU A 49 6.79 19.43 -5.61
N LEU A 50 5.94 18.74 -4.85
CA LEU A 50 6.36 18.03 -3.63
C LEU A 50 7.43 16.99 -3.93
N ASN A 51 7.24 16.20 -4.98
CA ASN A 51 8.18 15.16 -5.37
C ASN A 51 9.51 15.75 -5.89
N SER A 52 9.49 16.95 -6.46
CA SER A 52 10.69 17.64 -6.96
C SER A 52 11.54 18.30 -5.86
N GLY A 53 11.03 18.41 -4.63
CA GLY A 53 11.73 19.04 -3.50
C GLY A 53 11.89 20.56 -3.62
N ARG A 54 11.17 21.21 -4.54
CA ARG A 54 11.21 22.66 -4.74
C ARG A 54 10.57 23.42 -3.56
N PRO A 55 11.07 24.63 -3.24
CA PRO A 55 10.56 25.42 -2.12
C PRO A 55 9.10 25.87 -2.34
N ALA A 56 8.40 26.13 -1.24
CA ALA A 56 6.98 26.48 -1.25
C ALA A 56 6.67 27.81 -1.96
N GLU A 57 7.65 28.72 -2.06
CA GLU A 57 7.52 29.96 -2.84
C GLU A 57 7.28 29.74 -4.36
N ASP A 58 7.57 28.55 -4.90
CA ASP A 58 7.25 28.20 -6.29
C ASP A 58 5.74 27.87 -6.51
N TRP A 59 4.92 27.89 -5.46
CA TRP A 59 3.53 27.39 -5.46
C TRP A 59 2.47 28.48 -5.78
N HIS A 60 2.82 29.53 -6.51
CA HIS A 60 1.88 30.60 -6.85
C HIS A 60 1.12 30.31 -8.16
N TYR A 61 -0.06 29.69 -8.06
CA TYR A 61 -0.89 29.32 -9.22
C TYR A 61 -2.00 30.33 -9.56
N SER A 62 -2.28 31.29 -8.68
CA SER A 62 -3.30 32.31 -8.90
C SER A 62 -2.93 33.57 -8.14
N ASP A 63 -3.13 34.75 -8.74
CA ASP A 63 -2.92 36.03 -8.06
C ASP A 63 -4.09 36.28 -7.08
N PRO A 64 -3.85 36.33 -5.76
CA PRO A 64 -4.91 36.55 -4.78
C PRO A 64 -5.56 37.93 -4.88
N LYS A 65 -4.94 38.90 -5.57
CA LYS A 65 -5.52 40.22 -5.82
C LYS A 65 -6.53 40.22 -6.97
N ILE A 66 -6.35 39.32 -7.93
CA ILE A 66 -7.19 39.23 -9.14
C ILE A 66 -8.25 38.15 -8.98
N PHE A 67 -7.91 37.02 -8.34
CA PHE A 67 -8.77 35.84 -8.17
C PHE A 67 -8.74 35.35 -6.70
N PRO A 68 -9.35 36.08 -5.75
CA PRO A 68 -9.22 35.78 -4.33
C PRO A 68 -9.77 34.41 -3.92
N ASP A 69 -10.92 34.00 -4.48
CA ASP A 69 -11.54 32.71 -4.15
C ASP A 69 -10.75 31.54 -4.73
N THR A 70 -10.29 31.68 -5.96
CA THR A 70 -9.45 30.69 -6.64
C THR A 70 -8.10 30.53 -5.95
N ALA A 71 -7.47 31.62 -5.52
CA ALA A 71 -6.23 31.56 -4.76
C ALA A 71 -6.41 30.84 -3.42
N ARG A 72 -7.56 31.04 -2.74
CA ARG A 72 -7.89 30.31 -1.51
C ARG A 72 -8.09 28.83 -1.77
N ALA A 73 -8.91 28.46 -2.76
CA ALA A 73 -9.13 27.07 -3.14
C ALA A 73 -7.81 26.38 -3.53
N ALA A 74 -6.93 27.09 -4.22
CA ALA A 74 -5.63 26.57 -4.59
C ALA A 74 -4.74 26.30 -3.38
N ALA A 75 -4.67 27.24 -2.43
CA ALA A 75 -3.92 27.06 -1.18
C ALA A 75 -4.47 25.89 -0.35
N ASP A 76 -5.78 25.68 -0.32
CA ASP A 76 -6.41 24.55 0.38
C ASP A 76 -6.07 23.20 -0.27
N ILE A 77 -6.12 23.11 -1.61
CA ILE A 77 -5.70 21.92 -2.36
C ILE A 77 -4.23 21.61 -2.12
N GLN A 78 -3.37 22.62 -2.16
CA GLN A 78 -1.95 22.48 -1.90
C GLN A 78 -1.65 21.93 -0.51
N ARG A 79 -2.32 22.49 0.51
CA ARG A 79 -2.23 22.02 1.88
C ARG A 79 -2.67 20.57 1.98
N ALA A 80 -3.81 20.22 1.39
CA ALA A 80 -4.33 18.85 1.40
C ALA A 80 -3.40 17.86 0.67
N VAL A 81 -2.79 18.26 -0.46
CA VAL A 81 -1.82 17.43 -1.18
C VAL A 81 -0.55 17.23 -0.35
N ARG A 82 -0.05 18.28 0.32
CA ARG A 82 1.11 18.21 1.22
C ARG A 82 0.87 17.31 2.44
N GLU A 83 -0.33 17.40 3.01
CA GLU A 83 -0.74 16.58 4.15
C GLU A 83 -1.13 15.15 3.74
N GLY A 84 -1.20 14.83 2.44
CA GLY A 84 -1.67 13.54 1.96
C GLY A 84 -3.15 13.29 2.24
N THR A 85 -3.95 14.36 2.35
CA THR A 85 -5.38 14.33 2.66
C THR A 85 -6.27 14.72 1.47
N TYR A 86 -5.68 15.14 0.34
CA TYR A 86 -6.41 15.46 -0.88
C TYR A 86 -7.32 14.30 -1.31
N ARG A 87 -8.53 14.63 -1.76
CA ARG A 87 -9.52 13.66 -2.24
C ARG A 87 -10.03 14.09 -3.60
N TYR A 88 -9.85 13.24 -4.60
CA TYR A 88 -10.45 13.49 -5.91
C TYR A 88 -11.95 13.18 -5.86
N ARG A 89 -12.78 14.15 -6.24
CA ARG A 89 -14.24 14.09 -6.13
C ARG A 89 -14.90 14.61 -7.42
N PRO A 90 -14.86 13.84 -8.52
CA PRO A 90 -15.64 14.19 -9.70
C PRO A 90 -17.13 14.01 -9.39
N GLY A 91 -18.00 14.66 -10.18
CA GLY A 91 -19.45 14.51 -10.05
C GLY A 91 -20.01 13.26 -10.73
N GLY A 92 -21.30 13.00 -10.52
CA GLY A 92 -22.06 11.96 -11.23
C GLY A 92 -21.68 10.52 -10.85
N ALA A 93 -22.09 9.56 -11.68
CA ALA A 93 -21.88 8.13 -11.44
C ALA A 93 -20.39 7.76 -11.33
N PHE A 94 -19.52 8.43 -12.10
CA PHE A 94 -18.08 8.26 -11.97
C PHE A 94 -17.57 8.73 -10.59
N GLY A 95 -18.11 9.81 -10.04
CA GLY A 95 -17.84 10.27 -8.67
C GLY A 95 -18.10 9.22 -7.60
N GLU A 96 -19.25 8.55 -7.69
CA GLU A 96 -19.61 7.46 -6.76
C GLU A 96 -18.65 6.28 -6.88
N ALA A 97 -18.28 5.90 -8.11
CA ALA A 97 -17.28 4.85 -8.34
C ALA A 97 -15.89 5.24 -7.81
N VAL A 98 -15.48 6.50 -7.95
CA VAL A 98 -14.24 7.01 -7.35
C VAL A 98 -14.28 6.92 -5.83
N HIS A 99 -15.42 7.26 -5.22
CA HIS A 99 -15.61 7.12 -3.77
C HIS A 99 -15.48 5.65 -3.33
N GLU A 100 -16.19 4.73 -3.99
CA GLU A 100 -16.12 3.29 -3.68
C GLU A 100 -14.71 2.74 -3.88
N ALA A 101 -14.05 3.06 -5.00
CA ALA A 101 -12.68 2.62 -5.25
C ALA A 101 -11.71 3.11 -4.17
N ARG A 102 -11.90 4.34 -3.69
CA ARG A 102 -11.10 4.90 -2.61
C ARG A 102 -11.32 4.18 -1.28
N GLU A 103 -12.57 3.80 -0.98
CA GLU A 103 -12.91 3.00 0.21
C GLU A 103 -12.33 1.58 0.14
N ARG A 104 -12.17 1.00 -1.04
CA ARG A 104 -11.45 -0.28 -1.22
C ARG A 104 -9.95 -0.10 -1.04
N ALA A 105 -9.37 0.90 -1.71
CA ALA A 105 -7.93 1.18 -1.68
C ALA A 105 -7.41 1.50 -0.26
N ARG A 106 -8.20 2.21 0.57
CA ARG A 106 -7.78 2.54 1.96
C ARG A 106 -7.58 1.30 2.85
N TRP A 107 -8.20 0.18 2.48
CA TRP A 107 -8.06 -1.11 3.17
C TRP A 107 -7.16 -2.08 2.42
N GLY A 108 -6.44 -1.61 1.41
CA GLY A 108 -5.47 -2.38 0.65
C GLY A 108 -6.06 -3.20 -0.49
N ASP A 109 -7.36 -3.16 -0.74
CA ASP A 109 -8.01 -3.88 -1.84
C ASP A 109 -7.89 -3.11 -3.17
N THR A 110 -6.65 -2.97 -3.64
CA THR A 110 -6.28 -2.14 -4.80
C THR A 110 -6.69 -2.74 -6.14
N ASP A 111 -6.76 -4.07 -6.23
CA ASP A 111 -7.24 -4.75 -7.44
C ASP A 111 -8.75 -4.55 -7.60
N ALA A 112 -9.56 -4.73 -6.54
CA ALA A 112 -10.98 -4.42 -6.62
C ALA A 112 -11.24 -2.92 -6.81
N ALA A 113 -10.44 -2.04 -6.18
CA ALA A 113 -10.50 -0.60 -6.44
C ALA A 113 -10.31 -0.29 -7.93
N TRP A 114 -9.33 -0.94 -8.59
CA TRP A 114 -9.14 -0.79 -10.02
C TRP A 114 -10.33 -1.30 -10.82
N GLN A 115 -10.90 -2.45 -10.48
CA GLN A 115 -12.07 -2.99 -11.19
C GLN A 115 -13.28 -2.04 -11.12
N VAL A 116 -13.51 -1.39 -9.98
CA VAL A 116 -14.54 -0.36 -9.83
C VAL A 116 -14.27 0.82 -10.75
N LEU A 117 -13.06 1.38 -10.72
CA LEU A 117 -12.68 2.50 -11.60
C LEU A 117 -12.83 2.12 -13.07
N ARG A 118 -12.28 0.97 -13.46
CA ARG A 118 -12.30 0.46 -14.84
C ARG A 118 -13.72 0.37 -15.39
N THR A 119 -14.65 -0.13 -14.58
CA THR A 119 -16.06 -0.25 -14.97
C THR A 119 -16.73 1.11 -15.14
N ALA A 120 -16.29 2.13 -14.39
CA ALA A 120 -16.87 3.47 -14.42
C ALA A 120 -16.24 4.40 -15.47
N ILE A 121 -15.01 4.14 -15.95
CA ILE A 121 -14.31 4.99 -16.94
C ILE A 121 -15.18 5.33 -18.17
N PRO A 122 -15.96 4.40 -18.77
CA PRO A 122 -16.78 4.75 -19.94
C PRO A 122 -17.85 5.82 -19.66
N SER A 123 -18.30 5.94 -18.40
CA SER A 123 -19.28 6.94 -17.94
C SER A 123 -18.66 8.26 -17.50
N TRP A 124 -17.32 8.36 -17.49
CA TRP A 124 -16.65 9.60 -17.16
C TRP A 124 -16.81 10.64 -18.28
N GLU A 125 -17.14 11.87 -17.87
CA GLU A 125 -17.35 12.98 -18.78
C GLU A 125 -16.13 13.90 -18.82
N ALA A 126 -15.57 14.05 -20.03
CA ALA A 126 -14.52 15.02 -20.27
C ALA A 126 -15.07 16.43 -20.07
N LEU A 127 -14.49 17.17 -19.13
CA LEU A 127 -14.83 18.58 -18.93
C LEU A 127 -14.64 19.45 -20.19
N GLY A 128 -13.89 19.00 -21.21
CA GLY A 128 -13.82 19.57 -22.56
C GLY A 128 -12.78 18.89 -23.48
N PRO A 129 -12.54 19.40 -24.71
CA PRO A 129 -11.83 18.66 -25.78
C PRO A 129 -10.39 18.22 -25.46
N GLY A 130 -9.67 18.98 -24.63
CA GLY A 130 -8.31 18.61 -24.20
C GLY A 130 -8.25 17.74 -22.94
N HIS A 131 -9.40 17.43 -22.32
CA HIS A 131 -9.46 16.62 -21.12
C HIS A 131 -9.63 15.15 -21.51
N ILE A 132 -8.50 14.48 -21.77
CA ILE A 132 -8.47 13.12 -22.31
C ILE A 132 -8.52 12.02 -21.23
N ALA A 133 -8.31 12.37 -19.96
CA ALA A 133 -8.33 11.45 -18.82
C ALA A 133 -8.62 12.19 -17.49
N PRO A 134 -9.24 11.51 -16.50
CA PRO A 134 -9.40 12.01 -15.12
C PRO A 134 -8.06 12.03 -14.37
N VAL A 135 -7.19 12.98 -14.71
CA VAL A 135 -5.82 13.06 -14.15
C VAL A 135 -5.80 13.41 -12.67
N GLY A 136 -6.88 13.97 -12.12
CA GLY A 136 -7.03 14.21 -10.68
C GLY A 136 -6.96 12.93 -9.83
N LEU A 137 -7.21 11.75 -10.41
CA LEU A 137 -6.98 10.46 -9.73
C LEU A 137 -5.52 10.28 -9.28
N LEU A 138 -4.56 10.82 -10.03
CA LEU A 138 -3.12 10.74 -9.72
C LEU A 138 -2.72 11.62 -8.54
N ALA A 139 -3.57 12.57 -8.16
CA ALA A 139 -3.34 13.41 -7.01
C ALA A 139 -3.97 12.87 -5.72
N ASP A 140 -4.94 11.95 -5.81
CA ASP A 140 -5.49 11.28 -4.63
C ASP A 140 -4.45 10.27 -4.10
N PRO A 141 -3.99 10.40 -2.85
CA PRO A 141 -2.90 9.60 -2.31
C PRO A 141 -3.26 8.12 -2.10
N LEU A 142 -4.55 7.75 -2.10
CA LEU A 142 -5.00 6.36 -2.03
C LEU A 142 -5.22 5.75 -3.42
N LEU A 143 -5.62 6.56 -4.41
CA LEU A 143 -5.91 6.08 -5.76
C LEU A 143 -4.70 6.14 -6.70
N ALA A 144 -3.77 7.07 -6.48
CA ALA A 144 -2.58 7.21 -7.31
C ALA A 144 -1.76 5.90 -7.40
N PRO A 145 -1.56 5.13 -6.31
CA PRO A 145 -0.89 3.82 -6.38
C PRO A 145 -1.69 2.75 -7.13
N VAL A 146 -3.03 2.81 -7.08
CA VAL A 146 -3.92 1.88 -7.83
C VAL A 146 -3.69 2.00 -9.33
N LEU A 147 -3.41 3.22 -9.82
CA LEU A 147 -3.08 3.52 -11.21
C LEU A 147 -1.63 3.14 -11.52
N THR A 148 -1.35 1.86 -11.70
CA THR A 148 -0.05 1.38 -12.24
C THR A 148 0.15 1.82 -13.69
N ALA A 149 1.36 1.71 -14.22
CA ALA A 149 1.67 2.11 -15.60
C ALA A 149 0.75 1.44 -16.64
N GLU A 150 0.50 0.14 -16.51
CA GLU A 150 -0.35 -0.60 -17.44
C GLU A 150 -1.83 -0.25 -17.25
N ARG A 151 -2.28 -0.01 -16.02
CA ARG A 151 -3.65 0.47 -15.73
C ARG A 151 -3.89 1.87 -16.27
N ARG A 152 -2.88 2.75 -16.23
CA ARG A 152 -2.93 4.07 -16.88
C ARG A 152 -3.05 3.94 -18.40
N LEU A 153 -2.31 3.02 -19.02
CA LEU A 153 -2.42 2.76 -20.46
C LEU A 153 -3.78 2.19 -20.83
N GLU A 154 -4.32 1.28 -20.03
CA GLU A 154 -5.68 0.77 -20.18
C GLU A 154 -6.71 1.90 -20.06
N LEU A 155 -6.60 2.74 -19.02
CA LEU A 155 -7.44 3.91 -18.84
C LEU A 155 -7.39 4.81 -20.07
N LEU A 156 -6.21 5.09 -20.60
CA LEU A 156 -6.01 5.94 -21.79
C LEU A 156 -6.58 5.34 -23.08
N ARG A 157 -6.67 4.01 -23.18
CA ARG A 157 -7.24 3.29 -24.34
C ARG A 157 -8.74 3.03 -24.26
N THR A 158 -9.36 3.22 -23.10
CA THR A 158 -10.79 2.93 -22.89
C THR A 158 -11.65 4.01 -23.56
N PRO A 159 -12.58 3.68 -24.49
CA PRO A 159 -13.52 4.65 -25.07
C PRO A 159 -14.39 5.34 -23.99
N ARG A 160 -14.80 6.61 -24.18
CA ARG A 160 -15.59 7.38 -23.20
C ARG A 160 -16.82 8.02 -23.83
N GLY A 161 -17.74 8.50 -22.99
CA GLY A 161 -18.85 9.36 -23.44
C GLY A 161 -19.79 8.69 -24.45
N GLY A 162 -19.90 7.35 -24.41
CA GLY A 162 -20.73 6.57 -25.35
C GLY A 162 -20.05 6.24 -26.68
N GLU A 163 -18.77 6.58 -26.88
CA GLU A 163 -18.01 6.15 -28.05
C GLU A 163 -17.90 4.62 -28.10
N SER A 164 -18.17 4.05 -29.28
CA SER A 164 -18.01 2.62 -29.53
C SER A 164 -16.60 2.35 -30.06
N GLY A 165 -15.80 1.63 -29.28
CA GLY A 165 -14.46 1.18 -29.67
C GLY A 165 -14.11 -0.14 -28.99
N PRO A 166 -13.08 -0.87 -29.47
CA PRO A 166 -12.67 -2.10 -28.82
C PRO A 166 -12.20 -1.79 -27.39
N ALA A 167 -12.77 -2.48 -26.41
CA ALA A 167 -12.29 -2.39 -25.03
C ALA A 167 -10.82 -2.86 -24.99
N PRO A 168 -9.92 -2.11 -24.33
CA PRO A 168 -8.55 -2.57 -24.15
C PRO A 168 -8.52 -3.87 -23.36
N ALA A 169 -7.48 -4.69 -23.58
CA ALA A 169 -7.24 -5.86 -22.75
C ALA A 169 -7.06 -5.42 -21.28
N PRO A 170 -7.74 -6.08 -20.32
CA PRO A 170 -7.61 -5.74 -18.91
C PRO A 170 -6.17 -5.88 -18.43
N ALA A 171 -5.68 -4.89 -17.69
CA ALA A 171 -4.44 -5.02 -16.94
C ALA A 171 -4.62 -6.12 -15.88
N GLY A 172 -3.64 -7.02 -15.79
CA GLY A 172 -3.65 -8.09 -14.80
C GLY A 172 -3.63 -7.56 -13.36
N ASP A 173 -4.13 -8.40 -12.46
CA ASP A 173 -4.11 -8.17 -11.02
C ASP A 173 -2.67 -8.02 -10.51
N ARG A 174 -2.50 -7.20 -9.49
CA ARG A 174 -1.18 -6.83 -8.96
C ARG A 174 -0.80 -7.60 -7.72
N ASN A 175 -1.79 -8.16 -7.05
CA ASN A 175 -1.54 -9.01 -5.92
C ASN A 175 -1.11 -10.39 -6.43
N PRO A 176 0.12 -10.84 -6.12
CA PRO A 176 0.55 -12.17 -6.48
C PRO A 176 -0.25 -13.22 -5.71
N ASP A 177 -0.40 -14.40 -6.29
CA ASP A 177 -0.95 -15.54 -5.58
C ASP A 177 -0.04 -15.94 -4.41
N GLY A 178 -0.67 -16.31 -3.28
CA GLY A 178 0.02 -16.76 -2.09
C GLY A 178 0.76 -15.64 -1.34
N LEU A 179 1.65 -16.07 -0.44
CA LEU A 179 2.37 -15.18 0.47
C LEU A 179 3.90 -15.29 0.32
N SER A 180 4.40 -16.23 -0.48
CA SER A 180 5.84 -16.44 -0.66
C SER A 180 6.59 -15.24 -1.23
N TRP A 181 5.89 -14.31 -1.88
CA TRP A 181 6.49 -13.08 -2.38
C TRP A 181 7.08 -12.19 -1.26
N LEU A 182 6.60 -12.31 -0.02
CA LEU A 182 7.09 -11.54 1.13
C LEU A 182 8.55 -11.83 1.46
N VAL A 183 9.02 -13.05 1.21
CA VAL A 183 10.39 -13.49 1.51
C VAL A 183 11.29 -13.50 0.28
N ARG A 184 10.77 -13.12 -0.89
CA ARG A 184 11.58 -12.98 -2.10
C ARG A 184 12.41 -11.70 -2.03
N PRO A 185 13.68 -11.73 -2.49
CA PRO A 185 14.43 -10.52 -2.80
C PRO A 185 13.59 -9.52 -3.59
N GLY A 186 13.52 -8.27 -3.15
CA GLY A 186 12.72 -7.23 -3.80
C GLY A 186 11.19 -7.35 -3.61
N GLY A 187 10.70 -8.27 -2.78
CA GLY A 187 9.28 -8.46 -2.52
C GLY A 187 8.63 -7.22 -1.91
N LEU A 188 8.99 -6.92 -0.66
CA LEU A 188 8.53 -5.76 0.11
C LEU A 188 9.25 -4.45 -0.25
N ARG A 189 10.46 -4.56 -0.81
CA ARG A 189 11.27 -3.41 -1.24
C ARG A 189 11.72 -3.62 -2.69
N PRO A 190 10.89 -3.29 -3.70
CA PRO A 190 11.21 -3.53 -5.12
C PRO A 190 12.57 -2.98 -5.60
N TRP A 191 13.08 -1.95 -4.94
CA TRP A 191 14.37 -1.32 -5.24
C TRP A 191 15.57 -1.91 -4.47
N GLN A 192 15.37 -2.95 -3.64
CA GLN A 192 16.44 -3.61 -2.88
C GLN A 192 16.51 -5.10 -3.20
N THR A 193 17.73 -5.64 -3.19
CA THR A 193 18.00 -7.07 -3.42
C THR A 193 18.04 -7.90 -2.14
N SER A 194 17.94 -7.27 -0.97
CA SER A 194 17.90 -7.99 0.31
C SER A 194 16.49 -8.40 0.69
N VAL A 195 16.37 -9.51 1.40
CA VAL A 195 15.11 -9.91 2.05
C VAL A 195 14.81 -8.91 3.16
N SER A 196 13.52 -8.62 3.35
CA SER A 196 13.04 -7.73 4.41
C SER A 196 12.65 -8.55 5.63
N ASP A 197 12.96 -8.03 6.81
CA ASP A 197 12.42 -8.55 8.05
C ASP A 197 10.99 -8.01 8.19
N TYR A 198 10.10 -8.80 8.78
CA TYR A 198 8.75 -8.35 9.06
C TYR A 198 8.10 -9.20 10.15
N ARG A 199 7.06 -8.63 10.74
CA ARG A 199 6.09 -9.38 11.52
C ARG A 199 4.68 -9.03 11.08
N MET A 200 3.81 -10.03 11.09
CA MET A 200 2.45 -9.92 10.59
C MET A 200 1.51 -10.72 11.46
N ILE A 201 0.29 -10.23 11.60
CA ILE A 201 -0.82 -11.00 12.13
C ILE A 201 -1.97 -10.99 11.13
N LEU A 202 -2.60 -12.15 10.96
CA LEU A 202 -3.82 -12.36 10.18
C LEU A 202 -4.94 -12.68 11.16
N VAL A 203 -6.11 -12.04 11.01
CA VAL A 203 -7.23 -12.17 11.95
C VAL A 203 -8.52 -12.40 11.17
N GLU A 204 -9.21 -13.50 11.49
CA GLU A 204 -10.49 -13.87 10.90
C GLU A 204 -11.65 -13.22 11.65
N GLY A 205 -12.66 -12.77 10.90
CA GLY A 205 -13.91 -12.27 11.46
C GLY A 205 -13.83 -10.88 12.10
N VAL A 206 -12.69 -10.20 11.97
CA VAL A 206 -12.45 -8.86 12.52
C VAL A 206 -12.19 -7.90 11.36
N ALA A 207 -12.86 -6.75 11.34
CA ALA A 207 -12.62 -5.70 10.35
C ALA A 207 -11.32 -4.93 10.66
N PRO A 208 -10.64 -4.33 9.66
CA PRO A 208 -9.36 -3.69 9.89
C PRO A 208 -9.41 -2.50 10.89
N ASP A 209 -10.55 -1.81 10.99
CA ASP A 209 -10.82 -0.74 11.95
C ASP A 209 -11.10 -1.21 13.39
N GLU A 210 -11.34 -2.50 13.58
CA GLU A 210 -11.55 -3.10 14.90
C GLU A 210 -10.25 -3.63 15.52
N LEU A 211 -9.20 -3.83 14.71
CA LEU A 211 -7.90 -4.32 15.17
C LEU A 211 -7.27 -3.47 16.29
N PRO A 212 -7.34 -2.12 16.29
CA PRO A 212 -6.81 -1.32 17.40
C PRO A 212 -7.45 -1.62 18.75
N ALA A 213 -8.72 -2.01 18.79
CA ALA A 213 -9.39 -2.36 20.04
C ALA A 213 -8.87 -3.69 20.64
N LEU A 214 -8.37 -4.59 19.79
CA LEU A 214 -7.85 -5.90 20.19
C LEU A 214 -6.35 -5.90 20.45
N LEU A 215 -5.62 -5.12 19.66
CA LEU A 215 -4.16 -5.17 19.57
C LEU A 215 -3.48 -3.84 19.92
N GLY A 216 -4.23 -2.79 20.20
CA GLY A 216 -3.70 -1.47 20.51
C GLY A 216 -2.83 -1.47 21.77
N SER A 217 -1.87 -0.54 21.83
CA SER A 217 -0.99 -0.41 22.99
C SER A 217 -1.72 -0.03 24.27
N GLU A 218 -2.86 0.66 24.15
CA GLU A 218 -3.67 1.14 25.27
C GLU A 218 -5.17 1.06 24.95
N PRO A 219 -6.05 0.98 25.98
CA PRO A 219 -7.48 1.09 25.75
C PRO A 219 -7.84 2.40 25.03
N GLY A 220 -8.54 2.29 23.90
CA GLY A 220 -8.92 3.44 23.09
C GLY A 220 -7.90 3.84 22.03
N THR A 221 -6.86 3.04 21.75
CA THR A 221 -6.03 3.21 20.54
C THR A 221 -6.92 3.31 19.30
N VAL A 222 -6.66 4.31 18.46
CA VAL A 222 -7.39 4.56 17.21
C VAL A 222 -6.46 4.46 16.00
N LEU A 223 -7.04 4.28 14.82
CA LEU A 223 -6.29 4.32 13.57
C LEU A 223 -5.75 5.73 13.30
N SER A 224 -4.47 5.78 12.95
CA SER A 224 -3.83 6.94 12.33
C SER A 224 -4.26 7.07 10.86
N PRO A 225 -4.13 8.27 10.26
CA PRO A 225 -4.34 8.47 8.82
C PRO A 225 -3.48 7.54 7.96
N PRO A 226 -3.88 7.23 6.71
CA PRO A 226 -3.10 6.34 5.86
C PRO A 226 -1.68 6.84 5.54
N LEU A 227 -0.68 6.05 5.90
CA LEU A 227 0.74 6.36 5.72
C LEU A 227 1.35 5.44 4.66
N ARG A 228 2.37 5.94 3.94
CA ARG A 228 3.23 5.06 3.12
C ARG A 228 4.15 4.28 4.04
N GLN A 229 4.59 3.10 3.62
CA GLN A 229 5.46 2.26 4.47
C GLN A 229 6.75 2.97 4.94
N TRP A 230 7.35 3.80 4.09
CA TRP A 230 8.53 4.60 4.48
C TRP A 230 8.19 5.78 5.42
N ASP A 231 6.96 6.30 5.36
CA ASP A 231 6.46 7.29 6.32
C ASP A 231 6.29 6.65 7.70
N VAL A 232 5.84 5.39 7.77
CA VAL A 232 5.69 4.61 9.02
C VAL A 232 7.04 4.51 9.74
N THR A 233 8.09 4.04 9.04
CA THR A 233 9.43 3.92 9.64
C THR A 233 9.97 5.27 10.12
N ARG A 234 9.67 6.36 9.41
CA ARG A 234 10.11 7.71 9.78
C ARG A 234 9.34 8.28 10.96
N HIS A 235 8.00 8.13 10.97
CA HIS A 235 7.12 8.60 12.04
C HIS A 235 7.44 7.91 13.37
N HIS A 236 7.59 6.59 13.35
CA HIS A 236 7.89 5.82 14.57
C HIS A 236 9.22 6.26 15.20
N ARG A 237 10.24 6.50 14.36
CA ARG A 237 11.58 6.91 14.81
C ARG A 237 11.69 8.39 15.20
N SER A 238 10.87 9.29 14.65
CA SER A 238 10.98 10.73 14.96
C SER A 238 10.35 11.13 16.29
N GLY A 239 9.43 10.32 16.83
CA GLY A 239 8.78 10.56 18.13
C GLY A 239 9.44 9.82 19.30
N GLN A 240 10.10 8.69 19.05
CA GLN A 240 10.74 7.89 20.11
C GLN A 240 12.13 8.42 20.48
N ARG A 241 12.24 8.95 21.69
CA ARG A 241 13.52 9.31 22.32
C ARG A 241 14.07 8.23 23.24
N VAL A 242 13.29 7.20 23.53
CA VAL A 242 13.68 6.09 24.40
C VAL A 242 13.36 4.79 23.67
N PHE A 243 14.35 3.93 23.54
CA PHE A 243 14.24 2.60 22.94
C PHE A 243 14.56 1.58 24.03
N SER A 244 13.64 0.65 24.28
CA SER A 244 13.86 -0.44 25.21
C SER A 244 13.83 -1.77 24.47
N SER A 245 14.73 -2.69 24.84
CA SER A 245 14.76 -4.05 24.27
C SER A 245 13.55 -4.91 24.61
N TYR A 246 12.62 -4.41 25.44
CA TYR A 246 11.38 -5.11 25.81
C TYR A 246 10.11 -4.32 25.47
N ASP A 247 10.21 -3.06 25.06
CA ASP A 247 9.07 -2.26 24.61
C ASP A 247 9.05 -2.30 23.08
N ASP A 248 8.68 -3.46 22.53
CA ASP A 248 8.69 -3.76 21.10
C ASP A 248 7.34 -3.46 20.43
N ARG A 249 6.63 -2.42 20.89
CA ARG A 249 5.39 -1.96 20.26
C ARG A 249 5.64 -1.69 18.78
N ALA A 250 4.80 -2.25 17.91
CA ALA A 250 4.85 -2.00 16.48
C ALA A 250 3.97 -0.82 16.10
N LEU A 251 4.37 -0.06 15.09
CA LEU A 251 3.42 0.73 14.31
C LEU A 251 2.93 -0.14 13.14
N LEU A 252 1.79 -0.83 13.35
CA LEU A 252 1.27 -1.81 12.40
C LEU A 252 0.42 -1.14 11.32
N SER A 253 0.72 -1.41 10.05
CA SER A 253 -0.14 -1.12 8.90
C SER A 253 -1.26 -2.14 8.80
N VAL A 254 -2.51 -1.70 8.60
CA VAL A 254 -3.69 -2.58 8.56
C VAL A 254 -4.44 -2.57 7.24
N GLY A 255 -5.07 -3.70 6.91
CA GLY A 255 -5.94 -3.82 5.76
C GLY A 255 -6.64 -5.18 5.69
N ARG A 256 -7.19 -5.48 4.52
CA ARG A 256 -7.85 -6.76 4.21
C ARG A 256 -6.88 -7.68 3.46
N VAL A 257 -7.00 -8.98 3.74
CA VAL A 257 -6.20 -10.06 3.11
C VAL A 257 -7.08 -11.14 2.47
N GLY A 258 -8.38 -10.90 2.36
CA GLY A 258 -9.31 -11.86 1.79
C GLY A 258 -10.70 -11.75 2.40
N PRO A 259 -11.67 -12.55 1.91
CA PRO A 259 -13.03 -12.54 2.44
C PRO A 259 -13.04 -12.88 3.94
N GLY A 260 -13.44 -11.92 4.77
CA GLY A 260 -13.54 -12.11 6.22
C GLY A 260 -12.20 -12.11 6.98
N TRP A 261 -11.09 -11.74 6.33
CA TRP A 261 -9.78 -11.67 6.98
C TRP A 261 -9.16 -10.27 6.89
N SER A 262 -8.62 -9.83 8.03
CA SER A 262 -7.82 -8.62 8.15
C SER A 262 -6.38 -8.95 8.51
N PHE A 263 -5.48 -8.01 8.29
CA PHE A 263 -4.09 -8.13 8.69
C PHE A 263 -3.59 -6.87 9.39
N ALA A 264 -2.54 -7.06 10.18
CA ALA A 264 -1.69 -5.99 10.67
C ALA A 264 -0.22 -6.37 10.41
N PHE A 265 0.57 -5.44 9.90
CA PHE A 265 1.91 -5.71 9.35
C PHE A 265 2.91 -4.64 9.75
N GLU A 266 4.08 -5.05 10.21
CA GLU A 266 5.25 -4.19 10.38
C GLU A 266 6.42 -4.72 9.55
N GLN A 267 7.06 -3.81 8.82
CA GLN A 267 8.28 -4.09 8.08
C GLN A 267 9.49 -3.57 8.85
N ASP A 268 10.57 -4.36 8.83
CA ASP A 268 11.85 -4.06 9.48
C ASP A 268 11.65 -3.72 10.97
N PRO A 269 11.11 -4.68 11.77
CA PRO A 269 10.91 -4.49 13.21
C PRO A 269 12.21 -4.02 13.87
N SER A 270 12.09 -3.08 14.81
CA SER A 270 13.26 -2.50 15.49
C SER A 270 13.88 -3.43 16.53
N ALA A 271 13.09 -4.35 17.10
CA ALA A 271 13.54 -5.38 18.02
C ALA A 271 13.66 -6.72 17.27
N GLY A 272 14.71 -7.48 17.58
CA GLY A 272 14.88 -8.84 17.07
C GLY A 272 14.01 -9.87 17.80
N PHE A 273 13.82 -11.04 17.21
CA PHE A 273 12.98 -12.10 17.76
C PHE A 273 13.69 -12.85 18.90
N ASP A 274 13.20 -12.65 20.13
CA ASP A 274 13.64 -13.35 21.33
C ASP A 274 12.63 -14.43 21.72
N THR A 275 12.98 -15.69 21.44
CA THR A 275 12.15 -16.87 21.76
C THR A 275 11.74 -16.94 23.23
N ALA A 276 12.56 -16.47 24.17
CA ALA A 276 12.30 -16.56 25.61
C ALA A 276 11.39 -15.43 26.14
N ARG A 277 11.26 -14.34 25.38
CA ARG A 277 10.45 -13.17 25.74
C ARG A 277 9.21 -13.00 24.87
N PHE A 278 9.15 -13.66 23.71
CA PHE A 278 8.05 -13.55 22.79
C PHE A 278 6.71 -13.93 23.43
N VAL A 279 5.73 -13.03 23.31
CA VAL A 279 4.32 -13.21 23.68
C VAL A 279 3.50 -13.07 22.41
N SER A 280 2.94 -14.18 21.94
CA SER A 280 2.11 -14.16 20.74
C SER A 280 0.87 -13.29 20.96
N PRO A 281 0.57 -12.32 20.06
CA PRO A 281 -0.68 -11.57 20.09
C PRO A 281 -1.88 -12.36 19.57
N ALA A 282 -1.69 -13.57 19.03
CA ALA A 282 -2.78 -14.36 18.43
C ALA A 282 -3.96 -14.60 19.40
N PRO A 283 -3.76 -14.96 20.68
CA PRO A 283 -4.86 -15.10 21.63
C PRO A 283 -5.69 -13.82 21.79
N ALA A 284 -5.04 -12.66 21.96
CA ALA A 284 -5.74 -11.38 22.09
C ALA A 284 -6.56 -11.05 20.83
N ALA A 285 -5.97 -11.26 19.65
CA ALA A 285 -6.64 -10.97 18.37
C ALA A 285 -7.81 -11.92 18.06
N SER A 286 -7.81 -13.14 18.62
CA SER A 286 -8.84 -14.16 18.37
C SER A 286 -9.95 -14.21 19.42
N VAL A 287 -9.95 -13.33 20.42
CA VAL A 287 -10.92 -13.38 21.54
C VAL A 287 -12.38 -13.27 21.09
N GLY A 288 -12.64 -12.66 19.93
CA GLY A 288 -13.97 -12.56 19.31
C GLY A 288 -14.51 -13.86 18.69
N GLY A 289 -13.77 -14.98 18.77
CA GLY A 289 -14.20 -16.30 18.30
C GLY A 289 -13.62 -16.75 16.95
N GLY A 290 -12.92 -15.87 16.22
CA GLY A 290 -12.21 -16.20 14.99
C GLY A 290 -10.84 -16.85 15.23
N ARG A 291 -10.11 -17.12 14.14
CA ARG A 291 -8.70 -17.53 14.15
C ARG A 291 -7.75 -16.34 14.03
N ALA A 292 -6.59 -16.44 14.64
CA ALA A 292 -5.50 -15.49 14.45
C ALA A 292 -4.17 -16.22 14.21
N ILE A 293 -3.36 -15.71 13.27
CA ILE A 293 -2.09 -16.31 12.87
C ILE A 293 -1.02 -15.23 12.87
N VAL A 294 0.02 -15.44 13.66
CA VAL A 294 1.18 -14.56 13.74
C VAL A 294 2.31 -15.19 12.96
N ILE A 295 2.97 -14.38 12.13
CA ILE A 295 4.15 -14.75 11.36
C ILE A 295 5.24 -13.74 11.71
N TRP A 296 6.43 -14.24 12.02
CA TRP A 296 7.63 -13.43 12.16
C TRP A 296 8.71 -13.98 11.27
N HIS A 297 9.35 -13.10 10.51
CA HIS A 297 10.44 -13.44 9.61
C HIS A 297 11.59 -12.46 9.82
N GLU A 298 12.73 -12.98 10.26
CA GLU A 298 13.99 -12.24 10.38
C GLU A 298 15.08 -12.92 9.58
N TRP A 299 15.73 -12.14 8.74
CA TRP A 299 16.81 -12.56 7.87
C TRP A 299 18.05 -11.71 8.05
N ARG A 300 17.89 -10.46 8.48
CA ARG A 300 19.01 -9.56 8.79
C ARG A 300 19.44 -9.78 10.25
N GLY A 301 20.74 -9.72 10.51
CA GLY A 301 21.27 -9.77 11.88
C GLY A 301 21.93 -11.07 12.32
N GLY A 302 22.19 -12.02 11.41
CA GLY A 302 22.98 -13.22 11.70
C GLY A 302 22.24 -14.49 11.32
N THR A 303 21.70 -15.19 12.32
CA THR A 303 21.00 -16.47 12.14
C THR A 303 19.52 -16.23 11.78
N PRO A 304 19.03 -16.69 10.62
CA PRO A 304 17.64 -16.48 10.21
C PRO A 304 16.63 -17.06 11.19
N VAL A 305 15.50 -16.40 11.34
CA VAL A 305 14.37 -16.82 12.19
C VAL A 305 13.08 -16.84 11.39
N PHE A 306 12.33 -17.92 11.53
CA PHE A 306 10.96 -18.02 11.07
C PHE A 306 10.07 -18.54 12.20
N HIS A 307 9.09 -17.75 12.61
CA HIS A 307 8.15 -18.11 13.66
C HIS A 307 6.72 -18.06 13.14
N VAL A 308 5.94 -19.05 13.54
CA VAL A 308 4.49 -19.07 13.38
C VAL A 308 3.83 -19.41 14.70
N SER A 309 2.80 -18.66 15.09
CA SER A 309 1.89 -19.04 16.17
C SER A 309 0.45 -18.77 15.78
N ALA A 310 -0.47 -19.61 16.25
CA ALA A 310 -1.89 -19.49 15.96
C ALA A 310 -2.74 -19.66 17.21
N ALA A 311 -3.87 -18.97 17.22
CA ALA A 311 -4.89 -19.06 18.26
C ALA A 311 -6.29 -19.04 17.65
N GLU A 312 -7.26 -19.52 18.40
CA GLU A 312 -8.67 -19.53 18.03
C GLU A 312 -9.51 -19.29 19.28
N GLY A 313 -10.46 -18.36 19.22
CA GLY A 313 -11.32 -18.05 20.36
C GLY A 313 -10.54 -17.66 21.63
N GLY A 314 -9.39 -16.98 21.48
CA GLY A 314 -8.54 -16.60 22.62
C GLY A 314 -7.63 -17.71 23.14
N MET A 315 -7.66 -18.92 22.55
CA MET A 315 -6.88 -20.06 23.01
C MET A 315 -5.74 -20.38 22.04
N PRO A 316 -4.48 -20.48 22.51
CA PRO A 316 -3.37 -20.94 21.67
C PRO A 316 -3.65 -22.33 21.08
N ARG A 317 -3.37 -22.50 19.78
CA ARG A 317 -3.58 -23.76 19.05
C ARG A 317 -2.28 -24.47 18.74
N TYR A 318 -1.34 -23.76 18.13
CA TYR A 318 -0.02 -24.27 17.83
C TYR A 318 0.98 -23.12 17.68
N ALA A 319 2.26 -23.43 17.83
CA ALA A 319 3.36 -22.53 17.50
C ALA A 319 4.60 -23.31 17.12
N PHE A 320 5.47 -22.75 16.29
CA PHE A 320 6.82 -23.24 16.10
C PHE A 320 7.78 -22.10 15.75
N THR A 321 9.05 -22.27 16.10
CA THR A 321 10.14 -21.34 15.78
C THR A 321 11.31 -22.10 15.18
N ILE A 322 11.73 -21.69 14.00
CA ILE A 322 12.95 -22.15 13.34
C ILE A 322 14.01 -21.07 13.47
N ARG A 323 15.20 -21.43 13.93
CA ARG A 323 16.39 -20.57 13.93
C ARG A 323 17.54 -21.27 13.25
N GLY A 324 18.05 -20.70 12.15
CA GLY A 324 19.19 -21.26 11.41
C GLY A 324 18.98 -22.73 11.00
N GLY A 325 17.76 -23.09 10.63
CA GLY A 325 17.38 -24.46 10.24
C GLY A 325 17.13 -25.43 11.40
N THR A 326 17.22 -24.97 12.66
CA THR A 326 16.92 -25.77 13.84
C THR A 326 15.55 -25.40 14.41
N LEU A 327 14.74 -26.41 14.73
CA LEU A 327 13.49 -26.23 15.47
C LEU A 327 13.79 -25.95 16.95
N GLU A 328 13.70 -24.69 17.35
CA GLU A 328 13.99 -24.26 18.74
C GLU A 328 12.81 -24.46 19.68
N ALA A 329 11.59 -24.22 19.18
CA ALA A 329 10.37 -24.27 19.97
C ALA A 329 9.24 -24.83 19.13
N THR A 330 8.40 -25.65 19.76
CA THR A 330 7.14 -26.14 19.19
C THR A 330 6.12 -26.29 20.30
N ALA A 331 4.87 -25.98 20.01
CA ALA A 331 3.75 -26.11 20.93
C ALA A 331 2.48 -26.49 20.17
N GLY A 332 1.60 -27.24 20.83
CA GLY A 332 0.32 -27.66 20.25
C GLY A 332 0.48 -28.60 19.04
N ALA A 333 -0.63 -28.79 18.31
CA ALA A 333 -0.67 -29.65 17.14
C ALA A 333 -0.52 -28.81 15.86
N VAL A 334 0.70 -28.69 15.36
CA VAL A 334 0.99 -28.00 14.09
C VAL A 334 0.33 -28.76 12.94
N PRO A 335 -0.44 -28.10 12.05
CA PRO A 335 -1.01 -28.74 10.86
C PRO A 335 0.07 -29.43 10.02
N ALA A 336 -0.26 -30.56 9.39
CA ALA A 336 0.71 -31.37 8.66
C ALA A 336 1.36 -30.60 7.50
N GLU A 337 0.59 -29.72 6.84
CA GLU A 337 1.04 -28.84 5.77
C GLU A 337 2.03 -27.76 6.25
N LEU A 338 2.07 -27.50 7.57
CA LEU A 338 2.96 -26.56 8.23
C LEU A 338 4.08 -27.26 9.03
N ALA A 339 4.18 -28.59 8.98
CA ALA A 339 5.21 -29.33 9.70
C ALA A 339 6.61 -28.91 9.18
N PRO A 340 7.52 -28.41 10.04
CA PRO A 340 8.78 -27.84 9.57
C PRO A 340 9.66 -28.79 8.73
N PRO A 341 9.77 -30.09 9.03
CA PRO A 341 10.49 -31.03 8.18
C PRO A 341 9.87 -31.18 6.79
N ALA A 342 8.53 -31.20 6.68
CA ALA A 342 7.83 -31.30 5.40
C ALA A 342 8.03 -30.04 4.53
N LEU A 343 8.26 -28.90 5.17
CA LEU A 343 8.57 -27.63 4.52
C LEU A 343 10.05 -27.51 4.11
N GLY A 344 10.93 -28.40 4.56
CA GLY A 344 12.35 -28.40 4.25
C GLY A 344 13.17 -27.38 5.04
N PHE A 345 12.75 -27.07 6.27
CA PHE A 345 13.51 -26.19 7.17
C PHE A 345 14.81 -26.83 7.71
N ASP A 346 15.00 -28.12 7.52
CA ASP A 346 16.24 -28.86 7.83
C ASP A 346 17.40 -28.53 6.88
N ALA A 347 17.14 -27.77 5.81
CA ALA A 347 18.18 -27.30 4.91
C ALA A 347 19.23 -26.45 5.66
N PRO A 348 20.53 -26.78 5.51
CA PRO A 348 21.61 -26.13 6.27
C PRO A 348 21.97 -24.75 5.73
N ASP A 349 21.59 -24.44 4.48
CA ASP A 349 21.94 -23.19 3.81
C ASP A 349 20.78 -22.18 3.80
N ALA A 350 21.13 -20.91 3.61
CA ALA A 350 20.18 -19.80 3.62
C ALA A 350 19.14 -19.90 2.49
N ASP A 351 19.52 -20.38 1.30
CA ASP A 351 18.60 -20.46 0.16
C ASP A 351 17.52 -21.53 0.40
N GLY A 352 17.91 -22.66 0.97
CA GLY A 352 17.00 -23.72 1.41
C GLY A 352 16.04 -23.26 2.50
N GLN A 353 16.53 -22.49 3.49
CA GLN A 353 15.68 -21.89 4.52
C GLN A 353 14.71 -20.85 3.94
N ALA A 354 15.15 -20.03 2.99
CA ALA A 354 14.28 -19.05 2.32
C ALA A 354 13.19 -19.75 1.50
N ALA A 355 13.54 -20.83 0.80
CA ALA A 355 12.59 -21.67 0.08
C ALA A 355 11.59 -22.36 1.03
N ALA A 356 12.02 -22.78 2.22
CA ALA A 356 11.14 -23.35 3.24
C ALA A 356 10.17 -22.31 3.81
N ALA A 357 10.65 -21.09 4.11
CA ALA A 357 9.80 -19.98 4.53
C ALA A 357 8.76 -19.61 3.45
N ALA A 358 9.16 -19.58 2.18
CA ALA A 358 8.26 -19.37 1.06
C ALA A 358 7.15 -20.45 0.99
N ARG A 359 7.52 -21.74 1.13
CA ARG A 359 6.55 -22.84 1.16
C ARG A 359 5.60 -22.74 2.36
N ALA A 360 6.10 -22.35 3.53
CA ALA A 360 5.31 -22.16 4.74
C ALA A 360 4.25 -21.06 4.53
N LEU A 361 4.68 -19.92 3.97
CA LEU A 361 3.81 -18.79 3.66
C LEU A 361 2.71 -19.16 2.66
N ASP A 362 3.05 -19.88 1.59
CA ASP A 362 2.04 -20.34 0.62
C ASP A 362 1.13 -21.43 1.20
N ALA A 363 1.61 -22.26 2.13
CA ALA A 363 0.75 -23.18 2.88
C ALA A 363 -0.24 -22.44 3.76
N ILE A 364 0.18 -21.40 4.50
CA ILE A 364 -0.71 -20.52 5.27
C ILE A 364 -1.75 -19.87 4.34
N ALA A 365 -1.30 -19.33 3.20
CA ALA A 365 -2.17 -18.71 2.21
C ALA A 365 -3.29 -19.65 1.76
N ARG A 366 -2.94 -20.90 1.42
CA ARG A 366 -3.89 -21.92 0.97
C ARG A 366 -4.81 -22.41 2.08
N LEU A 367 -4.28 -22.67 3.28
CA LEU A 367 -5.06 -23.18 4.41
C LEU A 367 -6.15 -22.20 4.86
N HIS A 368 -5.89 -20.90 4.71
CA HIS A 368 -6.77 -19.85 5.22
C HIS A 368 -7.45 -19.01 4.13
N GLY A 369 -7.12 -19.22 2.86
CA GLY A 369 -7.70 -18.47 1.73
C GLY A 369 -7.32 -16.99 1.76
N VAL A 370 -6.08 -16.68 2.16
CA VAL A 370 -5.59 -15.32 2.37
C VAL A 370 -4.51 -14.92 1.36
N THR A 371 -4.53 -13.66 0.95
CA THR A 371 -3.52 -13.01 0.10
C THR A 371 -3.20 -11.64 0.68
N VAL A 372 -1.94 -11.22 0.64
CA VAL A 372 -1.54 -9.90 1.16
C VAL A 372 -1.40 -8.91 0.01
N PRO A 373 -1.99 -7.69 0.14
CA PRO A 373 -2.00 -6.75 -0.96
C PRO A 373 -0.62 -6.13 -1.20
N ARG A 374 0.11 -6.66 -2.18
CA ARG A 374 1.48 -6.25 -2.50
C ARG A 374 1.55 -4.77 -2.81
N LEU A 375 0.71 -4.29 -3.73
CA LEU A 375 0.73 -2.89 -4.15
C LEU A 375 0.49 -1.93 -2.98
N SER A 376 -0.38 -2.31 -2.04
CA SER A 376 -0.72 -1.52 -0.86
C SER A 376 0.42 -1.42 0.13
N LEU A 377 1.16 -2.53 0.32
CA LEU A 377 2.34 -2.56 1.19
C LEU A 377 3.55 -1.86 0.57
N THR A 378 3.74 -1.94 -0.75
CA THR A 378 4.97 -1.44 -1.40
C THR A 378 4.85 -0.01 -1.91
N GLU A 379 3.70 0.38 -2.45
CA GLU A 379 3.49 1.69 -3.11
C GLU A 379 2.31 2.47 -2.54
N GLY A 380 1.42 1.78 -1.84
CA GLY A 380 0.17 2.31 -1.29
C GLY A 380 0.32 3.09 0.00
N ARG A 381 -0.84 3.37 0.58
CA ARG A 381 -0.98 3.92 1.92
C ARG A 381 -2.03 3.11 2.68
N LEU A 382 -1.71 2.74 3.91
CA LEU A 382 -2.58 2.00 4.80
C LEU A 382 -2.72 2.74 6.13
N HIS A 383 -3.87 2.59 6.76
CA HIS A 383 -4.05 3.03 8.15
C HIS A 383 -3.04 2.32 9.05
N THR A 384 -2.62 2.98 10.12
CA THR A 384 -1.71 2.40 11.11
C THR A 384 -2.21 2.56 12.52
N PHE A 385 -1.73 1.74 13.44
CA PHE A 385 -1.92 1.96 14.89
C PHE A 385 -0.73 1.39 15.67
N GLU A 386 -0.47 1.93 16.86
CA GLU A 386 0.55 1.39 17.76
C GLU A 386 -0.01 0.16 18.47
N SER A 387 0.69 -0.97 18.36
CA SER A 387 0.28 -2.21 18.99
C SER A 387 0.76 -2.32 20.43
N LEU A 388 0.13 -3.21 21.18
CA LEU A 388 0.72 -3.80 22.38
C LEU A 388 2.08 -4.42 22.05
N SER A 389 2.92 -4.56 23.08
CA SER A 389 4.23 -5.22 22.98
C SER A 389 4.05 -6.72 22.77
N TRP A 390 4.81 -7.29 21.82
CA TRP A 390 4.85 -8.73 21.54
C TRP A 390 5.96 -9.42 22.33
N SER A 391 6.57 -8.70 23.27
CA SER A 391 7.59 -9.19 24.18
C SER A 391 7.15 -8.93 25.62
N ARG A 392 7.32 -9.91 26.50
CA ARG A 392 7.07 -9.68 27.93
C ARG A 392 8.16 -8.76 28.51
N PRO A 393 7.85 -8.01 29.58
CA PRO A 393 8.88 -7.30 30.33
C PRO A 393 9.94 -8.26 30.91
N PRO A 394 11.17 -7.77 31.15
CA PRO A 394 12.23 -8.56 31.76
C PRO A 394 11.84 -8.99 33.18
N GLY A 395 12.12 -10.24 33.51
CA GLY A 395 11.92 -10.79 34.85
C GLY A 395 13.06 -10.40 35.82
N PRO A 396 12.92 -10.69 37.13
CA PRO A 396 14.00 -10.46 38.10
C PRO A 396 15.31 -11.14 37.67
N GLY A 397 16.38 -10.36 37.54
CA GLY A 397 17.72 -10.85 37.15
C GLY A 397 17.97 -10.93 35.65
N GLU A 398 16.99 -10.61 34.79
CA GLU A 398 17.20 -10.56 33.35
C GLU A 398 17.80 -9.22 32.89
N THR A 399 18.85 -9.28 32.08
CA THR A 399 19.49 -8.09 31.50
C THR A 399 18.60 -7.47 30.42
N TYR A 400 18.56 -6.15 30.35
CA TYR A 400 17.90 -5.40 29.28
C TYR A 400 18.67 -4.12 28.95
N THR A 401 18.44 -3.59 27.75
CA THR A 401 19.06 -2.36 27.28
C THR A 401 18.00 -1.30 27.10
N THR A 402 18.26 -0.09 27.61
CA THR A 402 17.48 1.11 27.32
C THR A 402 18.41 2.14 26.72
N ILE A 403 18.08 2.64 25.53
CA ILE A 403 18.82 3.70 24.84
C ILE A 403 17.94 4.94 24.90
N SER A 404 18.48 6.05 25.41
CA SER A 404 17.82 7.35 25.38
C SER A 404 18.60 8.29 24.47
N ILE A 405 17.91 8.95 23.53
CA ILE A 405 18.47 9.93 22.60
C ILE A 405 18.02 11.32 23.06
N GLY A 406 19.00 12.17 23.36
CA GLY A 406 18.83 13.55 23.83
C GLY A 406 18.62 14.56 22.71
#